data_AF-A0A3S4ITC5-F1
#
_entry.id   AF-A0A3S4ITC5-F1
#
_cell.length_a   1.000
_cell.length_b   1.000
_cell.length_c   1.000
_cell.angle_alpha   90.00
_cell.angle_beta   90.00
_cell.angle_gamma   90.00
#
_symmetry.space_group_name_H-M   'P 1'
#
loop_
_entity.id
_entity.type
_entity.pdbx_description
1 polymer ?
#
loop_
_entity_poly.entity_id
_entity_poly.type
_entity_poly.pdbx_seq_one_letter_code
_entity_poly.pdbx_strand_id
1 'polypeptide(L)' 'MFDTIGLLEWARLAPVGRVKGVMRIKEGLVRINRQGDDLHIETQNVAPPDSRIELISDRETDWNTLQTALLKLRLAEDA' A
#
# COMPACT_ATOMS: atom_id res chain seq x y z
N MET A 1 -0.27 4.31 -10.79
CA MET A 1 0.94 4.56 -9.99
C MET A 1 0.54 5.21 -8.66
N PHE A 2 1.30 5.03 -7.58
CA PHE A 2 1.02 5.61 -6.26
C PHE A 2 2.19 6.48 -5.78
N ASP A 3 1.87 7.48 -4.95
CA ASP A 3 2.86 8.25 -4.21
C ASP A 3 3.57 7.34 -3.18
N THR A 4 4.89 7.19 -3.32
CA THR A 4 5.67 6.23 -2.54
C THR A 4 5.63 6.54 -1.05
N ILE A 5 5.82 7.81 -0.65
CA ILE A 5 5.89 8.20 0.75
C ILE A 5 4.52 8.02 1.42
N GLY A 6 3.48 8.59 0.83
CA GLY A 6 2.11 8.50 1.35
C GLY A 6 1.60 7.06 1.40
N LEU A 7 1.98 6.21 0.45
CA LEU A 7 1.64 4.78 0.47
C LEU A 7 2.30 4.06 1.66
N LEU A 8 3.57 4.32 1.93
CA LEU A 8 4.27 3.72 3.06
C LEU A 8 3.73 4.22 4.39
N GLU A 9 3.40 5.50 4.51
CA GLU A 9 2.74 6.04 5.70
C GLU A 9 1.34 5.47 5.90
N TRP A 10 0.55 5.37 4.84
CA TRP A 10 -0.77 4.72 4.87
C TRP A 10 -0.65 3.27 5.35
N ALA A 11 0.30 2.51 4.83
CA ALA A 11 0.51 1.12 5.23
C ALA A 11 0.94 1.01 6.70
N ARG A 12 1.78 1.93 7.18
CA ARG A 12 2.24 2.01 8.57
C ARG A 12 1.11 2.34 9.54
N LEU A 13 0.21 3.25 9.17
CA LEU A 13 -0.84 3.77 10.04
C LEU A 13 -2.18 3.03 9.92
N ALA A 14 -2.36 2.19 8.90
CA ALA A 14 -3.60 1.44 8.70
C ALA A 14 -3.96 0.63 9.98
N PRO A 15 -5.16 0.80 10.55
CA PRO A 15 -5.55 0.21 11.83
C PRO A 15 -5.93 -1.27 11.72
N VAL A 16 -5.13 -2.05 10.98
CA VAL A 16 -5.31 -3.50 10.73
C VAL A 16 -4.11 -4.28 11.25
N GLY A 17 -4.32 -5.57 11.54
CA GLY A 17 -3.27 -6.46 12.04
C GLY A 17 -2.22 -6.83 10.99
N ARG A 18 -2.58 -6.85 9.70
CA ARG A 18 -1.65 -7.19 8.61
C ARG A 18 -1.89 -6.36 7.35
N VAL A 19 -0.80 -6.01 6.68
CA VAL A 19 -0.78 -5.43 5.33
C VAL A 19 0.19 -6.22 4.46
N LYS A 20 -0.26 -6.68 3.30
CA LYS A 20 0.61 -7.26 2.25
C LYS A 20 0.31 -6.57 0.94
N GLY A 21 1.33 -6.13 0.21
CA GLY A 21 1.07 -5.51 -1.08
C GLY A 21 2.25 -5.54 -2.03
N VAL A 22 1.93 -5.48 -3.31
CA VAL A 22 2.84 -5.17 -4.42
C VAL A 22 2.23 -3.98 -5.12
N MET A 23 2.88 -2.82 -5.02
CA MET A 23 2.29 -1.55 -5.45
C MET A 23 3.19 -0.87 -6.47
N ARG A 24 2.58 -0.39 -7.57
CA ARG A 24 3.31 0.34 -8.61
C ARG A 24 3.60 1.77 -8.15
N ILE A 25 4.88 2.11 -8.06
CA ILE A 25 5.41 3.44 -7.75
C ILE A 25 6.21 3.97 -8.94
N LYS A 26 6.72 5.20 -8.85
CA LYS A 26 7.49 5.83 -9.95
C LYS A 26 8.76 5.04 -10.30
N GLU A 27 9.43 4.51 -9.28
CA GLU A 27 10.68 3.77 -9.40
C GLU A 27 10.48 2.31 -9.82
N GLY A 28 9.25 1.84 -10.03
CA GLY A 28 8.94 0.44 -10.34
C GLY A 28 7.86 -0.13 -9.40
N LEU A 29 8.27 -1.00 -8.48
CA LEU A 29 7.38 -1.55 -7.46
C LEU A 29 7.95 -1.40 -6.05
N VAL A 30 7.03 -1.38 -5.10
CA VAL A 30 7.31 -1.60 -3.68
C VAL A 30 6.51 -2.80 -3.18
N ARG A 31 7.19 -3.73 -2.50
CA ARG A 31 6.56 -4.79 -1.71
C ARG A 31 6.42 -4.31 -0.28
N ILE A 32 5.23 -4.46 0.26
CA ILE A 32 4.87 -4.10 1.63
C ILE A 32 4.50 -5.40 2.34
N ASN A 33 5.09 -5.63 3.51
CA ASN A 33 4.72 -6.71 4.41
C ASN A 33 4.77 -6.18 5.84
N ARG A 34 3.60 -5.82 6.38
CA ARG A 34 3.44 -5.40 7.77
C ARG A 34 2.69 -6.46 8.55
N GLN A 35 3.19 -6.82 9.73
CA GLN A 35 2.50 -7.65 10.72
C GLN A 35 2.59 -6.91 12.06
N GLY A 36 1.45 -6.48 12.62
CA GLY A 36 1.48 -5.59 13.78
C GLY A 36 2.26 -4.31 13.46
N ASP A 37 3.23 -3.95 14.30
CA ASP A 37 4.08 -2.78 14.07
C ASP A 37 5.32 -3.07 13.21
N ASP A 38 5.58 -4.34 12.89
CA ASP A 38 6.74 -4.76 12.11
C ASP A 38 6.51 -4.57 10.62
N LEU A 39 7.09 -3.50 10.04
CA LEU A 39 6.98 -3.15 8.64
C LEU A 39 8.26 -3.50 7.86
N HIS A 40 8.14 -4.40 6.89
CA HIS A 40 9.19 -4.74 5.92
C HIS A 40 8.84 -4.21 4.54
N ILE A 41 9.83 -3.62 3.88
CA ILE A 41 9.70 -2.98 2.57
C ILE A 41 10.83 -3.45 1.66
N GLU A 42 10.49 -3.77 0.41
CA GLU A 42 11.46 -4.06 -0.66
C GLU A 42 11.07 -3.29 -1.92
N THR A 43 12.03 -2.67 -2.60
CA THR A 43 11.81 -1.98 -3.88
C THR A 43 12.48 -2.74 -5.01
N GLN A 44 11.82 -2.83 -6.17
CA GLN A 44 12.43 -3.33 -7.40
C GLN A 44 12.18 -2.37 -8.54
N ASN A 45 13.20 -2.15 -9.37
CA ASN A 45 13.14 -1.28 -10.54
C ASN A 45 12.48 -1.99 -11.73
N VAL A 46 11.28 -2.52 -11.51
CA VAL A 46 10.43 -3.16 -12.51
C VAL A 46 8.97 -2.87 -12.14
N ALA A 47 8.17 -2.50 -13.13
CA ALA A 47 6.74 -2.30 -12.92
C ALA A 47 6.06 -3.66 -12.65
N PRO A 48 5.14 -3.76 -11.67
CA PRO A 48 4.38 -4.98 -11.47
C PRO A 48 3.25 -5.07 -12.52
N PRO A 49 2.73 -6.28 -12.82
CA PRO A 49 1.58 -6.44 -13.72
C PRO A 49 0.34 -5.67 -13.27
N ASP A 50 0.07 -5.68 -11.96
CA ASP A 50 -0.98 -4.92 -11.28
C ASP A 50 -0.51 -4.43 -9.92
N SER A 51 -1.18 -3.41 -9.38
CA SER A 51 -1.03 -3.04 -7.97
C SER A 51 -2.07 -3.78 -7.14
N ARG A 52 -1.64 -4.51 -6.12
CA ARG A 52 -2.50 -5.26 -5.21
C ARG A 52 -2.09 -5.03 -3.78
N ILE A 53 -3.08 -4.85 -2.92
CA ILE A 53 -2.89 -4.77 -1.48
C ILE A 53 -3.97 -5.57 -0.77
N GLU A 54 -3.56 -6.30 0.25
CA GLU A 54 -4.39 -7.16 1.09
C GLU A 54 -4.24 -6.69 2.53
N LEU A 55 -5.39 -6.55 3.20
CA LEU A 55 -5.49 -6.10 4.58
C LEU A 55 -6.15 -7.22 5.39
N ILE A 56 -5.60 -7.54 6.55
CA ILE A 56 -6.20 -8.52 7.47
C ILE A 56 -6.42 -7.82 8.81
N SER A 57 -7.67 -7.83 9.26
CA SER A 57 -8.09 -7.31 10.56
C SER A 57 -8.82 -8.40 11.35
N ASP A 58 -8.59 -8.44 12.66
CA ASP A 58 -9.30 -9.27 13.64
C ASP A 58 -10.49 -8.54 14.30
N ARG A 59 -10.67 -7.26 13.97
CA ARG A 59 -11.74 -6.39 14.46
C ARG A 59 -12.53 -5.76 13.33
N GLU A 60 -13.71 -5.25 13.67
CA GLU A 60 -14.50 -4.40 12.78
C GLU A 60 -13.65 -3.22 12.29
N THR A 61 -13.67 -3.00 10.98
CA THR A 61 -12.81 -2.02 10.31
C THR A 61 -13.62 -1.27 9.28
N ASP A 62 -13.46 0.06 9.27
CA ASP A 62 -13.99 0.90 8.20
C ASP A 62 -13.14 0.76 6.94
N TRP A 63 -13.50 -0.24 6.13
CA TRP A 63 -12.82 -0.55 4.88
C TRP A 63 -12.93 0.58 3.86
N ASN A 64 -14.05 1.30 3.84
CA ASN A 64 -14.29 2.38 2.88
C ASN A 64 -13.38 3.58 3.15
N THR A 65 -13.18 3.92 4.42
CA THR A 65 -12.22 4.97 4.81
C THR A 65 -10.80 4.60 4.42
N LEU A 66 -10.38 3.35 4.68
CA LEU A 66 -9.04 2.87 4.30
C LEU A 66 -8.83 2.88 2.78
N GLN A 67 -9.80 2.37 2.02
CA GLN A 67 -9.75 2.34 0.57
C GLN A 67 -9.75 3.76 -0.01
N THR A 68 -10.60 4.65 0.50
CA THR A 68 -10.66 6.05 0.06
C THR A 68 -9.33 6.77 0.32
N ALA A 69 -8.72 6.56 1.50
CA ALA A 69 -7.42 7.13 1.82
C ALA A 69 -6.32 6.60 0.88
N LEU A 70 -6.31 5.30 0.57
CA LEU A 70 -5.36 4.71 -0.38
C LEU A 70 -5.54 5.28 -1.79
N LEU A 71 -6.78 5.39 -2.28
CA LEU A 71 -7.07 5.87 -3.63
C LEU A 71 -6.67 7.33 -3.85
N LYS A 72 -6.69 8.16 -2.79
CA LYS A 72 -6.18 9.54 -2.84
C LYS A 72 -4.67 9.62 -3.10
N LEU A 73 -3.93 8.55 -2.84
CA LEU A 73 -2.49 8.45 -3.09
C LEU A 73 -2.18 8.03 -4.53
N ARG A 74 -3.20 7.69 -5.33
CA ARG A 74 -3.01 7.34 -6.74
C ARG A 74 -2.58 8.58 -7.51
N LEU A 75 -1.45 8.48 -8.18
CA LEU A 75 -0.97 9.47 -9.12
C LEU A 75 -1.63 9.22 -10.48
N ALA A 76 -2.00 10.30 -11.18
CA ALA A 76 -2.37 10.20 -12.59
C ALA A 76 -1.21 9.55 -13.35
N GLU A 77 -1.52 8.66 -14.29
CA GLU A 77 -0.51 8.29 -15.28
C GLU A 77 -0.36 9.50 -16.19
N ASP A 78 0.86 10.04 -16.32
CA ASP A 78 1.15 11.03 -17.35
C ASP A 78 0.77 10.40 -18.69
N ALA A 79 -0.24 10.98 -19.35
CA ALA A 79 -0.73 10.57 -20.67
C ALA A 79 0.29 10.90 -21.77
#